data_AF-A0A552FPM9-F1
#
_entry.id   AF-A0A552FPM9-F1
#
_cell.length_a   1.000
_cell.length_b   1.000
_cell.length_c   1.000
_cell.angle_alpha   90.00
_cell.angle_beta   90.00
_cell.angle_gamma   90.00
#
_symmetry.space_group_name_H-M   'P 1'
#
loop_
_entity.id
_entity.type
_entity.pdbx_description
1 polymer ?
#
loop_
_entity_poly.entity_id
_entity_poly.type
_entity_poly.pdbx_seq_one_letter_code
_entity_poly.pdbx_strand_id
1 'polypeptide(L)' 'MRESVIYQDIREKGRREEAVSLILRLPNRRPGEISSTVSQQIQELSPEQLETLGEALLDFASLTYLTT' A
#
# COMPACT_ATOMS: atom_id res chain seq x y z
N MET A 1 22.20 4.50 18.72
CA MET A 1 21.16 3.50 18.33
C MET A 1 20.54 3.74 16.94
N ARG A 2 20.72 4.89 16.26
CA ARG A 2 20.04 5.20 14.98
C ARG A 2 20.69 4.61 13.70
N GLU A 3 21.71 3.75 13.81
CA GLU A 3 22.45 3.22 12.65
C GLU A 3 22.56 1.69 12.65
N SER A 4 21.71 0.98 13.41
CA SER A 4 21.68 -0.48 13.30
C SER A 4 20.96 -0.89 12.02
N VAL A 5 21.60 -1.72 11.19
CA VAL A 5 20.99 -2.36 10.02
C VAL A 5 19.67 -3.05 10.35
N ILE A 6 19.54 -3.56 11.57
CA ILE A 6 18.31 -4.19 12.09
C ILE A 6 17.17 -3.17 12.20
N TYR A 7 17.47 -1.94 12.61
CA TYR A 7 16.44 -0.89 12.71
C TYR A 7 15.94 -0.45 11.33
N GLN A 8 16.84 -0.37 10.33
CA GLN A 8 16.46 -0.05 8.96
C GLN A 8 15.58 -1.15 8.35
N ASP A 9 15.94 -2.41 8.56
CA ASP A 9 15.16 -3.57 8.11
C ASP A 9 13.75 -3.59 8.72
N ILE A 10 13.62 -3.38 10.04
CA ILE A 10 12.32 -3.29 10.72
C ILE A 10 11.48 -2.13 10.16
N ARG A 11 12.11 -0.98 9.93
CA ARG A 11 11.42 0.20 9.37
C ARG A 11 10.93 -0.06 7.95
N GLU A 12 11.74 -0.71 7.12
CA GLU A 12 11.41 -1.02 5.74
C GLU A 12 10.30 -2.08 5.64
N LYS A 13 10.39 -3.13 6.46
CA LYS A 13 9.34 -4.13 6.59
C LYS A 13 8.01 -3.52 7.03
N GLY A 14 8.04 -2.65 8.04
CA GLY A 14 6.83 -1.94 8.49
C GLY A 14 6.19 -1.07 7.40
N ARG A 15 7.00 -0.36 6.61
CA ARG A 15 6.50 0.42 5.46
C ARG A 15 5.83 -0.48 4.41
N ARG A 16 6.45 -1.62 4.08
CA ARG A 16 5.89 -2.56 3.11
C ARG A 16 4.56 -3.16 3.59
N GLU A 17 4.52 -3.62 4.84
CA GLU A 17 3.31 -4.20 5.44
C GLU A 17 2.15 -3.19 5.45
N GLU A 18 2.42 -1.93 5.80
CA GLU A 18 1.44 -0.85 5.76
C GLU A 18 0.93 -0.57 4.34
N ALA A 19 1.83 -0.50 3.35
CA ALA A 19 1.48 -0.27 1.96
C ALA A 19 0.60 -1.39 1.38
N VAL A 20 0.95 -2.66 1.61
CA VAL A 20 0.12 -3.82 1.22
C VAL A 20 -1.26 -3.74 1.87
N SER A 21 -1.32 -3.47 3.18
CA SER A 21 -2.58 -3.36 3.92
C SER A 21 -3.47 -2.23 3.39
N LEU A 22 -2.87 -1.09 3.03
CA LEU A 22 -3.60 0.03 2.44
C LEU A 22 -4.19 -0.36 1.08
N ILE A 23 -3.36 -0.90 0.19
CA ILE A 23 -3.77 -1.28 -1.17
C ILE A 23 -4.87 -2.33 -1.16
N LEU A 24 -4.82 -3.33 -0.27
CA LEU A 24 -5.90 -4.33 -0.17
C LEU A 24 -7.22 -3.74 0.34
N ARG A 25 -7.19 -2.58 1.00
CA ARG A 25 -8.39 -1.89 1.51
C ARG A 25 -8.98 -0.86 0.53
N LEU A 26 -8.19 -0.35 -0.42
CA LEU A 26 -8.65 0.66 -1.38
C LEU A 26 -9.75 0.14 -2.33
N PRO A 27 -9.64 -1.08 -2.91
CA PRO A 27 -10.67 -1.65 -3.78
C PRO A 27 -11.99 -1.93 -3.07
N ASN A 28 -12.02 -2.04 -1.73
CA ASN A 28 -13.25 -2.29 -0.98
C ASN A 28 -14.26 -1.12 -1.01
N ARG A 29 -13.97 -0.02 -1.73
CA ARG A 29 -14.91 1.11 -1.90
C ARG A 29 -15.72 1.09 -3.21
N ARG A 30 -15.49 0.17 -4.17
CA ARG A 30 -16.34 -0.08 -5.37
C ARG A 30 -16.26 -1.56 -5.83
N PRO A 31 -17.27 -2.14 -6.52
CA PRO A 31 -17.78 -3.48 -6.23
C PRO A 31 -16.91 -4.63 -6.76
N GLY A 32 -16.52 -5.53 -5.86
CA GLY A 32 -15.93 -6.83 -6.15
C GLY A 32 -14.84 -7.18 -5.14
N GLU A 33 -15.03 -8.26 -4.38
CA GLU A 33 -13.98 -8.79 -3.51
C GLU A 33 -12.70 -9.01 -4.33
N ILE A 34 -11.57 -8.51 -3.81
CA ILE A 34 -10.26 -8.80 -4.40
C ILE A 34 -10.07 -10.32 -4.31
N SER A 35 -9.86 -10.99 -5.45
CA SER A 35 -9.62 -12.43 -5.44
C SER A 35 -8.34 -12.77 -4.65
N SER A 36 -8.27 -13.99 -4.12
CA SER A 36 -7.07 -14.47 -3.42
C SER A 36 -5.82 -14.38 -4.30
N THR A 37 -5.95 -14.63 -5.60
CA THR A 37 -4.87 -14.53 -6.58
C THR A 37 -4.32 -13.11 -6.69
N VAL A 38 -5.20 -12.10 -6.80
CA VAL A 38 -4.78 -10.70 -6.87
C VAL A 38 -4.17 -10.26 -5.54
N SER A 39 -4.72 -10.73 -4.42
CA SER A 39 -4.17 -10.46 -3.07
C SER A 39 -2.77 -11.04 -2.88
N GLN A 40 -2.47 -12.21 -3.45
CA GLN A 40 -1.13 -12.81 -3.44
C GLN A 40 -0.17 -12.02 -4.31
N GLN A 41 -0.58 -11.61 -5.51
CA GLN A 41 0.24 -10.78 -6.39
C GLN A 41 0.63 -9.46 -5.72
N ILE A 42 -0.31 -8.81 -5.02
CA ILE A 42 -0.04 -7.57 -4.26
C ILE A 42 1.00 -7.81 -3.16
N GLN A 43 0.95 -8.94 -2.45
CA GLN A 43 1.91 -9.27 -1.40
C GLN A 43 3.34 -9.48 -1.91
N GLU A 44 3.50 -9.86 -3.18
CA GLU A 44 4.80 -10.11 -3.82
C GLU A 44 5.46 -8.83 -4.34
N LEU A 45 4.70 -7.75 -4.54
CA LEU A 45 5.21 -6.48 -5.06
C LEU A 45 6.29 -5.84 -4.18
N SER A 46 7.22 -5.13 -4.82
CA SER A 46 8.19 -4.28 -4.13
C SER A 46 7.50 -3.04 -3.53
N PRO A 47 8.13 -2.36 -2.54
CA PRO A 47 7.61 -1.10 -2.01
C PRO A 47 7.30 -0.05 -3.09
N GLU A 48 8.16 0.09 -4.09
CA GLU A 48 8.02 1.07 -5.18
C GLU A 48 6.83 0.73 -6.09
N GLN A 49 6.61 -0.57 -6.32
CA GLN A 49 5.46 -1.06 -7.09
C GLN A 49 4.15 -0.87 -6.32
N LEU A 50 4.18 -1.05 -5.00
CA LEU A 50 3.03 -0.78 -4.12
C LEU A 50 2.68 0.71 -4.12
N GLU A 51 3.66 1.61 -4.02
CA GLU A 51 3.43 3.06 -4.11
C GLU A 51 2.79 3.45 -5.45
N THR A 52 3.35 2.97 -6.55
CA THR A 52 2.82 3.20 -7.91
C THR A 52 1.37 2.69 -8.05
N LEU A 53 1.10 1.49 -7.55
CA LEU A 53 -0.25 0.91 -7.56
C LEU A 53 -1.22 1.72 -6.68
N GLY A 54 -0.76 2.19 -5.53
CA GLY A 54 -1.53 3.06 -4.63
C GLY A 54 -1.96 4.37 -5.32
N GLU A 55 -1.03 5.06 -5.98
CA GLU A 55 -1.34 6.27 -6.74
C GLU A 55 -2.38 6.02 -7.84
N ALA A 56 -2.20 4.93 -8.61
CA ALA A 56 -3.13 4.55 -9.67
C ALA A 56 -4.53 4.18 -9.15
N LEU A 57 -4.62 3.55 -7.97
CA LEU A 57 -5.90 3.19 -7.33
C LEU A 57 -6.61 4.39 -6.72
N LEU A 58 -5.85 5.39 -6.26
CA LEU A 58 -6.39 6.56 -5.59
C LEU A 58 -6.91 7.64 -6.53
N ASP A 59 -6.54 7.58 -7.84
CA ASP A 59 -6.85 8.54 -8.91
C ASP A 59 -7.73 9.69 -8.42
N PHE A 60 -7.08 10.66 -7.78
CA PHE A 60 -7.72 11.68 -6.96
C PHE A 60 -8.47 12.66 -7.86
N ALA A 61 -9.68 12.30 -8.27
CA ALA A 61 -10.54 13.18 -9.04
C ALA A 61 -11.00 14.44 -8.26
N SER A 62 -10.68 14.52 -6.96
CA SER A 62 -11.08 15.65 -6.13
C SER A 62 -10.22 15.83 -4.87
N LEU A 63 -9.73 17.05 -4.65
CA LEU A 63 -9.04 17.49 -3.41
C LEU A 63 -9.96 17.61 -2.20
N THR A 64 -11.26 17.27 -2.34
CA THR A 64 -12.26 17.38 -1.27
C THR A 64 -11.88 16.62 0.01
N TYR A 65 -10.94 15.66 -0.07
CA TYR A 65 -10.42 14.92 1.09
C TYR A 65 -9.39 15.68 1.95
N LEU A 66 -8.89 16.83 1.50
CA LEU A 66 -7.81 17.59 2.16
C LEU A 66 -8.26 18.89 2.85
N THR A 67 -9.54 19.25 2.76
CA THR A 67 -10.09 20.43 3.44
C THR A 67 -11.01 19.98 4.57
N THR A 68 -10.60 20.29 5.82
CA THR A 68 -11.43 20.14 7.03
C THR A 68 -12.38 21.32 7.16
#